data_AF-A0A2D8R566-F1
#
_entry.id   AF-A0A2D8R566-F1
#
_cell.length_a   1.000
_cell.length_b   1.000
_cell.length_c   1.000
_cell.angle_alpha   90.00
_cell.angle_beta   90.00
_cell.angle_gamma   90.00
#
_symmetry.space_group_name_H-M   'P 1'
#
loop_
_entity.id
_entity.type
_entity.pdbx_description
1 polymer ?
#
loop_
_entity_poly.entity_id
_entity_poly.type
_entity_poly.pdbx_seq_one_letter_code
_entity_poly.pdbx_strand_id
1 'polypeptide(L)'
;MAEHALVLKLTDEPGSLHAVSTVLAEHGANVTSLEVVSHSEALRQLSVEFTLDGGAESLLKDLCALTVASDIEVISSSAAIYGKRIVIMGGGAQVGQVALGAVAEADRHNIRGERISVDTIPLVGEQAISAAVRAVVRLPRVHLLVLAGTLMGGEITAAVKDVRQQGLIVISLNMAGGVPDAADLVVSDPVQAGVMAVMAVADTAQFDILRQQNRRY
;
A
#
# COMPACT_ATOMS: atom_id res chain seq x y z
N MET A 1 -11.90 19.69 5.30
CA MET A 1 -12.18 18.25 5.40
C MET A 1 -11.26 17.59 6.42
N ALA A 2 -11.84 17.08 7.50
CA ALA A 2 -11.15 16.23 8.47
C ALA A 2 -11.21 14.77 8.00
N GLU A 3 -10.18 13.98 8.31
CA GLU A 3 -10.14 12.54 8.03
C GLU A 3 -10.68 11.76 9.23
N HIS A 4 -11.49 10.75 8.94
CA HIS A 4 -12.10 9.86 9.92
C HIS A 4 -11.90 8.41 9.49
N ALA A 5 -11.72 7.52 10.47
CA ALA A 5 -11.62 6.08 10.24
C ALA A 5 -12.50 5.33 11.24
N LEU A 6 -13.31 4.41 10.72
CA LEU A 6 -14.27 3.63 11.50
C LEU A 6 -14.12 2.15 11.19
N VAL A 7 -14.39 1.30 12.19
CA VAL A 7 -14.72 -0.11 12.00
C VAL A 7 -16.18 -0.32 12.36
N LEU A 8 -16.98 -0.78 11.40
CA LEU A 8 -18.37 -1.14 11.62
C LEU A 8 -18.51 -2.66 11.67
N LYS A 9 -19.17 -3.19 12.70
CA LYS A 9 -19.62 -4.58 12.75
C LYS A 9 -21.03 -4.66 12.21
N LEU A 10 -21.21 -5.38 11.11
CA LEU A 10 -22.45 -5.47 10.36
C LEU A 10 -22.95 -6.90 10.27
N THR A 11 -24.27 -7.07 10.14
CA THR A 11 -24.89 -8.33 9.69
C THR A 11 -24.41 -8.69 8.30
N ASP A 12 -24.06 -9.95 8.08
CA ASP A 12 -23.59 -10.46 6.78
C ASP A 12 -24.77 -10.80 5.86
N GLU A 13 -25.45 -9.77 5.34
CA GLU A 13 -26.62 -9.93 4.48
C GLU A 13 -26.64 -8.91 3.31
N PRO A 14 -27.39 -9.21 2.22
CA PRO A 14 -27.56 -8.26 1.12
C PRO A 14 -28.16 -6.93 1.62
N GLY A 15 -27.49 -5.83 1.29
CA GLY A 15 -27.95 -4.48 1.64
C GLY A 15 -27.21 -3.81 2.82
N SER A 16 -26.44 -4.55 3.63
CA SER A 16 -25.74 -3.96 4.78
C SER A 16 -24.79 -2.83 4.39
N LEU A 17 -23.99 -3.02 3.32
CA LEU A 17 -23.12 -1.96 2.80
C LEU A 17 -23.90 -0.79 2.19
N HIS A 18 -25.05 -1.06 1.55
CA HIS A 18 -25.90 -0.02 0.97
C HIS A 18 -26.50 0.89 2.05
N ALA A 19 -26.91 0.32 3.19
CA ALA A 19 -27.40 1.08 4.33
C ALA A 19 -26.31 2.03 4.87
N VAL A 20 -25.08 1.53 5.03
CA VAL A 20 -23.93 2.34 5.47
C VAL A 20 -23.60 3.44 4.45
N SER A 21 -23.53 3.10 3.16
CA SER A 21 -23.18 4.08 2.12
C SER A 21 -24.25 5.16 1.94
N THR A 22 -25.52 4.85 2.20
CA THR A 22 -26.61 5.84 2.19
C THR A 22 -26.40 6.89 3.29
N VAL A 23 -26.13 6.46 4.53
CA VAL A 23 -25.85 7.40 5.63
C VAL A 23 -24.62 8.26 5.33
N LEU A 24 -23.53 7.65 4.84
CA LEU A 24 -22.32 8.40 4.47
C LEU A 24 -22.64 9.48 3.42
N ALA A 25 -23.43 9.15 2.40
CA ALA A 25 -23.81 10.09 1.35
C ALA A 25 -24.73 11.22 1.85
N GLU A 26 -25.70 10.92 2.72
CA GLU A 26 -26.62 11.91 3.31
C GLU A 26 -25.90 12.96 4.15
N HIS A 27 -24.81 12.57 4.82
CA HIS A 27 -23.94 13.48 5.57
C HIS A 27 -22.86 14.15 4.70
N GLY A 28 -22.80 13.84 3.41
CA GLY A 28 -21.78 14.39 2.50
C GLY A 28 -20.36 13.87 2.76
N ALA A 29 -20.22 12.71 3.41
CA ALA A 29 -18.93 12.07 3.63
C ALA A 29 -18.37 11.50 2.31
N ASN A 30 -17.11 11.82 2.01
CA ASN A 30 -16.40 11.31 0.85
C ASN A 30 -15.50 10.14 1.25
N VAL A 31 -15.85 8.93 0.81
CA VAL A 31 -15.13 7.69 1.14
C VAL A 31 -13.79 7.65 0.42
N THR A 32 -12.73 7.46 1.20
CA THR A 32 -11.33 7.40 0.75
C THR A 32 -10.76 5.97 0.78
N SER A 33 -11.24 5.13 1.70
CA SER A 33 -10.92 3.71 1.75
C SER A 33 -12.12 2.90 2.25
N LEU A 34 -12.28 1.68 1.74
CA LEU A 34 -13.33 0.75 2.10
C LEU A 34 -12.79 -0.68 2.04
N GLU A 35 -12.70 -1.35 3.18
CA GLU A 35 -12.15 -2.70 3.27
C GLU A 35 -13.09 -3.60 4.08
N VAL A 36 -13.42 -4.77 3.52
CA VAL A 36 -14.14 -5.81 4.25
C VAL A 36 -13.11 -6.65 5.00
N VAL A 37 -13.15 -6.58 6.32
CA VAL A 37 -12.27 -7.32 7.23
C VAL A 37 -13.02 -8.56 7.71
N SER A 38 -12.72 -9.72 7.14
CA SER A 38 -13.41 -10.98 7.48
C SER A 38 -12.50 -11.87 8.34
N HIS A 39 -12.76 -11.91 9.65
CA HIS A 39 -12.16 -12.90 10.57
C HIS A 39 -13.18 -13.92 11.09
N SER A 40 -14.46 -13.79 10.72
CA SER A 40 -15.57 -14.66 11.13
C SER A 40 -16.64 -14.71 10.04
N GLU A 41 -17.27 -15.86 9.84
CA GLU A 41 -18.38 -16.04 8.88
C GLU A 41 -19.69 -15.37 9.33
N ALA A 42 -19.86 -15.10 10.63
CA ALA A 42 -21.13 -14.60 11.16
C ALA A 42 -21.22 -13.07 11.28
N LEU A 43 -20.08 -12.38 11.31
CA LEU A 43 -20.01 -10.93 11.52
C LEU A 43 -19.05 -10.32 10.50
N ARG A 44 -19.59 -9.45 9.65
CA ARG A 44 -18.80 -8.69 8.69
C ARG A 44 -18.23 -7.46 9.38
N GLN A 45 -16.92 -7.30 9.37
CA GLN A 45 -16.30 -6.03 9.77
C GLN A 45 -16.02 -5.20 8.53
N LEU A 46 -16.38 -3.93 8.56
CA LEU A 46 -16.13 -2.98 7.50
C LEU A 46 -15.23 -1.88 8.05
N SER A 47 -14.01 -1.78 7.53
CA SER A 47 -13.14 -0.64 7.77
C SER A 47 -13.45 0.43 6.72
N VAL A 48 -13.80 1.63 7.17
CA VAL A 48 -14.12 2.78 6.31
C VAL A 48 -13.26 3.95 6.71
N GLU A 49 -12.54 4.52 5.76
CA GLU A 49 -11.85 5.80 5.93
C GLU A 49 -12.51 6.82 5.01
N PHE A 50 -12.84 8.00 5.53
CA PHE A 50 -13.54 9.03 4.77
C PHE A 50 -13.16 10.44 5.22
N THR A 51 -13.50 11.40 4.37
CA THR A 51 -13.36 12.83 4.64
C THR A 51 -14.72 13.46 4.85
N LEU A 52 -14.82 14.36 5.83
CA LEU A 52 -16.05 15.08 6.14
C LEU A 52 -15.73 16.53 6.50
N ASP A 53 -16.61 17.45 6.13
CA ASP A 53 -16.54 18.83 6.61
C ASP A 53 -17.31 18.97 7.92
N GLY A 54 -16.63 19.43 8.97
CA GLY A 54 -17.19 19.53 10.32
C GLY A 54 -16.97 18.26 11.14
N GLY A 55 -17.85 18.03 12.11
CA GLY A 55 -17.77 16.89 13.04
C GLY A 55 -18.55 15.68 12.54
N ALA A 56 -18.13 14.49 12.98
CA ALA A 56 -18.74 13.21 12.59
C ALA A 56 -19.83 12.74 13.56
N GLU A 57 -20.21 13.54 14.57
CA GLU A 57 -21.11 13.10 15.65
C GLU A 57 -22.52 12.74 15.13
N SER A 58 -23.07 13.54 14.20
CA SER A 58 -24.38 13.25 13.60
C SER A 58 -24.36 11.99 12.74
N LEU A 59 -23.30 11.84 11.94
CA LEU A 59 -23.06 10.67 11.09
C LEU A 59 -22.94 9.40 11.93
N LEU A 60 -22.15 9.43 13.01
CA LEU A 60 -21.98 8.29 13.91
C LEU A 60 -23.29 7.89 14.57
N LYS A 61 -24.11 8.87 14.98
CA LYS A 61 -25.41 8.62 15.58
C LYS A 61 -26.33 7.88 14.59
N ASP A 62 -26.37 8.32 13.34
CA ASP A 62 -27.24 7.71 12.31
C ASP A 62 -26.73 6.33 11.90
N LEU A 63 -25.41 6.12 11.83
CA LEU A 63 -24.85 4.78 11.62
C LEU A 63 -25.19 3.82 12.76
N CYS A 64 -25.13 4.27 14.02
CA CYS A 64 -25.53 3.46 15.19
C CYS A 64 -27.03 3.12 15.21
N ALA A 65 -27.86 3.87 14.49
CA ALA A 65 -29.30 3.61 14.38
C ALA A 65 -29.64 2.55 13.31
N LEU A 66 -28.68 2.13 12.49
CA LEU A 66 -28.88 1.10 11.48
C LEU A 66 -29.15 -0.26 12.13
N THR A 67 -30.23 -0.93 11.72
CA THR A 67 -30.56 -2.28 12.22
C THR A 67 -29.50 -3.33 11.88
N VAL A 68 -28.75 -3.09 10.80
CA VAL A 68 -27.66 -3.96 10.34
C VAL A 68 -26.36 -3.75 11.12
N ALA A 69 -26.23 -2.65 11.88
CA ALA A 69 -25.02 -2.33 12.63
C ALA A 69 -25.13 -2.79 14.08
N SER A 70 -24.22 -3.66 14.52
CA SER A 70 -24.17 -4.13 15.92
C SER A 70 -23.19 -3.32 16.77
N ASP A 71 -22.17 -2.73 16.15
CA ASP A 71 -21.10 -2.00 16.85
C ASP A 71 -20.36 -1.07 15.88
N ILE A 72 -19.88 0.06 16.38
CA ILE A 72 -19.10 1.04 15.62
C ILE A 72 -17.96 1.55 16.50
N GLU A 73 -16.74 1.41 15.99
CA GLU A 73 -15.52 1.86 16.66
C GLU A 73 -14.85 2.95 15.84
N VAL A 74 -14.54 4.09 16.49
CA VAL A 74 -13.69 5.13 15.89
C VAL A 74 -12.24 4.72 16.11
N ILE A 75 -11.49 4.58 15.02
CA ILE A 75 -10.11 4.10 15.03
C ILE A 75 -9.16 5.13 14.40
N SER A 76 -7.85 4.86 14.50
CA SER A 76 -6.85 5.55 13.69
C SER A 76 -6.84 4.98 12.27
N SER A 77 -6.61 5.83 11.26
CA SER A 77 -6.48 5.36 9.88
C SER A 77 -5.31 4.41 9.70
N SER A 78 -5.41 3.55 8.69
CA SER A 78 -4.34 2.63 8.29
C SER A 78 -3.07 3.40 7.90
N ALA A 79 -3.24 4.59 7.31
CA ALA A 79 -2.12 5.48 7.01
C ALA A 79 -1.46 6.04 8.28
N ALA A 80 -2.22 6.39 9.33
CA ALA A 80 -1.65 6.88 10.58
C ALA A 80 -0.87 5.79 11.35
N ILE A 81 -1.30 4.53 11.25
CA ILE A 81 -0.66 3.40 11.95
C ILE A 81 0.48 2.79 11.13
N TYR A 82 0.21 2.41 9.88
CA TYR A 82 1.15 1.67 9.02
C TYR A 82 1.82 2.53 7.94
N GLY A 83 1.35 3.76 7.72
CA GLY A 83 2.04 4.72 6.86
C GLY A 83 2.12 4.32 5.39
N LYS A 84 3.17 4.78 4.72
CA LYS A 84 3.46 4.47 3.32
C LYS A 84 3.95 3.02 3.22
N ARG A 85 3.55 2.30 2.18
CA ARG A 85 4.01 0.92 1.97
C ARG A 85 5.00 0.81 0.81
N ILE A 86 6.09 0.11 1.08
CA ILE A 86 7.01 -0.43 0.09
C ILE A 86 6.74 -1.92 -0.07
N VAL A 87 6.64 -2.38 -1.32
CA VAL A 87 6.46 -3.81 -1.63
C VAL A 87 7.73 -4.35 -2.27
N ILE A 88 8.22 -5.49 -1.80
CA ILE A 88 9.39 -6.18 -2.35
C ILE A 88 8.96 -7.56 -2.84
N MET A 89 9.27 -7.88 -4.09
CA MET A 89 8.96 -9.21 -4.65
C MET A 89 10.07 -9.75 -5.56
N GLY A 90 10.13 -11.07 -5.65
CA GLY A 90 11.09 -11.80 -6.48
C GLY A 90 11.72 -13.00 -5.75
N GLY A 91 12.98 -13.32 -6.04
CA GLY A 91 13.66 -14.48 -5.46
C GLY A 91 13.89 -14.31 -3.96
N GLY A 92 13.49 -15.30 -3.14
CA GLY A 92 13.44 -15.17 -1.67
C GLY A 92 14.73 -14.67 -1.01
N ALA A 93 15.90 -15.12 -1.48
CA ALA A 93 17.19 -14.65 -0.95
C ALA A 93 17.41 -13.14 -1.22
N GLN A 94 17.13 -12.68 -2.45
CA GLN A 94 17.28 -11.27 -2.82
C GLN A 94 16.22 -10.40 -2.13
N VAL A 95 14.98 -10.87 -2.07
CA VAL A 95 13.90 -10.22 -1.30
C VAL A 95 14.31 -10.01 0.16
N GLY A 96 14.89 -11.02 0.81
CA GLY A 96 15.39 -10.90 2.18
C GLY A 96 16.50 -9.86 2.37
N GLN A 97 17.43 -9.76 1.41
CA GLN A 97 18.50 -8.76 1.46
C GLN A 97 17.98 -7.33 1.27
N VAL A 98 17.03 -7.13 0.35
CA VAL A 98 16.37 -5.82 0.18
C VAL A 98 15.57 -5.47 1.43
N ALA A 99 14.83 -6.43 1.99
CA ALA A 99 14.05 -6.23 3.21
C ALA A 99 14.92 -5.81 4.38
N LEU A 100 16.13 -6.38 4.53
CA LEU A 100 17.09 -5.98 5.57
C LEU A 100 17.40 -4.47 5.52
N GLY A 101 17.74 -3.96 4.33
CA GLY A 101 18.03 -2.53 4.15
C GLY A 101 16.80 -1.65 4.34
N ALA A 102 15.66 -2.06 3.78
CA ALA A 102 14.42 -1.31 3.88
C ALA A 102 13.90 -1.23 5.32
N VAL A 103 13.90 -2.34 6.07
CA VAL A 103 13.46 -2.34 7.48
C VAL A 103 14.38 -1.47 8.33
N ALA A 104 15.70 -1.60 8.17
CA ALA A 104 16.67 -0.81 8.92
C ALA A 104 16.53 0.71 8.67
N GLU A 105 16.25 1.10 7.43
CA GLU A 105 16.00 2.50 7.08
C GLU A 105 14.63 2.98 7.60
N ALA A 106 13.58 2.19 7.38
CA ALA A 106 12.22 2.51 7.81
C ALA A 106 12.16 2.70 9.32
N ASP A 107 12.82 1.86 10.11
CA ASP A 107 12.87 2.00 11.56
C ASP A 107 13.41 3.36 12.01
N ARG A 108 14.47 3.87 11.35
CA ARG A 108 15.05 5.19 11.68
C ARG A 108 14.07 6.33 11.41
N HIS A 109 13.28 6.22 10.36
CA HIS A 109 12.22 7.17 10.03
C HIS A 109 11.03 7.04 10.98
N ASN A 110 10.65 5.79 11.29
CA ASN A 110 9.49 5.46 12.11
C ASN A 110 9.58 5.97 13.55
N ILE A 111 10.77 5.87 14.18
CA ILE A 111 10.98 6.39 15.53
C ILE A 111 10.92 7.92 15.61
N ARG A 112 10.98 8.63 14.48
CA ARG A 112 10.93 10.10 14.39
C ARG A 112 9.55 10.64 14.00
N GLY A 113 8.54 9.77 13.91
CA GLY A 113 7.14 10.14 13.69
C GLY A 113 6.63 9.91 12.27
N GLU A 114 7.49 9.63 11.29
CA GLU A 114 7.05 9.12 9.99
C GLU A 114 6.55 7.67 10.14
N ARG A 115 5.80 7.14 9.17
CA ARG A 115 5.38 5.73 9.15
C ARG A 115 5.62 5.16 7.77
N ILE A 116 6.44 4.11 7.70
CA ILE A 116 6.76 3.37 6.48
C ILE A 116 6.76 1.88 6.83
N SER A 117 5.94 1.10 6.12
CA SER A 117 5.89 -0.36 6.20
C SER A 117 6.59 -1.01 5.02
N VAL A 118 7.15 -2.19 5.25
CA VAL A 118 7.85 -2.99 4.24
C VAL A 118 7.16 -4.34 4.15
N ASP A 119 6.53 -4.60 3.02
CA ASP A 119 5.78 -5.82 2.76
C ASP A 119 6.56 -6.65 1.73
N THR A 120 6.70 -7.94 1.98
CA THR A 120 7.52 -8.81 1.11
C THR A 120 6.76 -10.04 0.66
N ILE A 121 6.97 -10.46 -0.58
CA ILE A 121 6.49 -11.76 -1.07
C ILE A 121 7.53 -12.44 -1.98
N PRO A 122 8.03 -13.63 -1.63
CA PRO A 122 8.90 -14.38 -2.52
C PRO A 122 8.07 -15.00 -3.66
N LEU A 123 8.41 -14.66 -4.90
CA LEU A 123 7.72 -15.13 -6.11
C LEU A 123 8.73 -15.47 -7.19
N VAL A 124 8.46 -16.55 -7.93
CA VAL A 124 9.24 -16.97 -9.11
C VAL A 124 8.29 -17.29 -10.26
N GLY A 125 8.80 -17.19 -11.49
CA GLY A 125 8.02 -17.43 -12.70
C GLY A 125 7.43 -16.14 -13.29
N GLU A 126 7.54 -15.99 -14.61
CA GLU A 126 7.20 -14.77 -15.34
C GLU A 126 5.73 -14.36 -15.16
N GLN A 127 4.81 -15.33 -15.28
CA GLN A 127 3.37 -15.07 -15.14
C GLN A 127 2.99 -14.67 -13.71
N ALA A 128 3.53 -15.34 -12.70
CA ALA A 128 3.23 -15.04 -11.30
C ALA A 128 3.74 -13.65 -10.91
N ILE A 129 4.98 -13.32 -11.29
CA ILE A 129 5.56 -12.00 -10.99
C ILE A 129 4.82 -10.90 -11.76
N SER A 130 4.57 -11.06 -13.06
CA SER A 130 3.86 -10.04 -13.84
C SER A 130 2.43 -9.78 -13.34
N ALA A 131 1.71 -10.83 -12.90
CA ALA A 131 0.41 -10.68 -12.26
C ALA A 131 0.51 -9.93 -10.92
N ALA A 132 1.50 -10.25 -10.09
CA ALA A 132 1.74 -9.58 -8.80
C ALA A 132 2.13 -8.10 -8.99
N VAL A 133 2.99 -7.79 -9.97
CA VAL A 133 3.36 -6.41 -10.31
C VAL A 133 2.11 -5.61 -10.68
N ARG A 134 1.28 -6.11 -11.60
CA ARG A 134 0.03 -5.41 -12.00
C ARG A 134 -0.99 -5.32 -10.87
N ALA A 135 -0.94 -6.21 -9.88
CA ALA A 135 -1.81 -6.16 -8.72
C ALA A 135 -1.38 -5.13 -7.69
N VAL A 136 -0.10 -4.76 -7.65
CA VAL A 136 0.47 -3.97 -6.56
C VAL A 136 -0.19 -2.59 -6.44
N VAL A 137 -0.57 -1.96 -7.55
CA VAL A 137 -1.22 -0.64 -7.60
C VAL A 137 -2.61 -0.62 -6.97
N ARG A 138 -3.25 -1.78 -6.81
CA ARG A 138 -4.55 -1.90 -6.12
C ARG A 138 -4.38 -2.00 -4.60
N LEU A 139 -3.16 -2.15 -4.11
CA LEU A 139 -2.92 -2.27 -2.69
C LEU A 139 -2.96 -0.86 -2.05
N PRO A 140 -3.70 -0.66 -0.95
CA PRO A 140 -3.89 0.64 -0.32
C PRO A 140 -2.60 1.16 0.33
N ARG A 141 -2.20 2.42 0.10
CA ARG A 141 -0.95 3.03 0.61
C ARG A 141 0.34 2.59 -0.09
N VAL A 142 0.30 1.83 -1.19
CA VAL A 142 1.54 1.49 -1.91
C VAL A 142 2.17 2.76 -2.51
N HIS A 143 3.47 2.95 -2.30
CA HIS A 143 4.22 4.08 -2.88
C HIS A 143 5.38 3.61 -3.77
N LEU A 144 5.93 2.43 -3.50
CA LEU A 144 7.10 1.93 -4.22
C LEU A 144 7.13 0.41 -4.31
N LEU A 145 7.60 -0.11 -5.44
CA LEU A 145 7.87 -1.52 -5.69
C LEU A 145 9.37 -1.75 -5.88
N VAL A 146 9.93 -2.78 -5.23
CA VAL A 146 11.28 -3.29 -5.51
C VAL A 146 11.21 -4.68 -6.12
N LEU A 147 11.81 -4.85 -7.29
CA LEU A 147 11.98 -6.14 -7.96
C LEU A 147 13.36 -6.72 -7.69
N ALA A 148 13.38 -7.83 -6.95
CA ALA A 148 14.60 -8.43 -6.42
C ALA A 148 14.82 -9.84 -6.99
N GLY A 149 15.74 -9.97 -7.95
CA GLY A 149 16.02 -11.24 -8.62
C GLY A 149 17.31 -11.23 -9.43
N THR A 150 17.58 -12.33 -10.10
CA THR A 150 18.78 -12.50 -10.95
C THR A 150 18.48 -12.45 -12.45
N LEU A 151 17.22 -12.72 -12.84
CA LEU A 151 16.72 -12.60 -14.21
C LEU A 151 15.23 -12.28 -14.18
N MET A 152 14.81 -11.14 -14.76
CA MET A 152 13.41 -10.81 -15.00
C MET A 152 13.25 -10.07 -16.33
N GLY A 153 12.31 -10.52 -17.16
CA GLY A 153 12.07 -9.97 -18.49
C GLY A 153 10.65 -10.28 -18.98
N GLY A 154 10.43 -10.17 -20.29
CA GLY A 154 9.16 -10.54 -20.93
C GLY A 154 7.97 -9.77 -20.37
N GLU A 155 6.94 -10.48 -19.94
CA GLU A 155 5.72 -9.91 -19.37
C GLU A 155 5.96 -9.15 -18.07
N ILE A 156 7.03 -9.44 -17.32
CA ILE A 156 7.39 -8.65 -16.13
C ILE A 156 7.81 -7.24 -16.57
N THR A 157 8.58 -7.12 -17.65
CA THR A 157 8.99 -5.82 -18.19
C THR A 157 7.79 -4.99 -18.66
N ALA A 158 6.80 -5.63 -19.30
CA ALA A 158 5.56 -4.96 -19.69
C ALA A 158 4.78 -4.49 -18.45
N ALA A 159 4.59 -5.38 -17.47
CA ALA A 159 3.91 -5.05 -16.21
C ALA A 159 4.57 -3.87 -15.46
N VAL A 160 5.91 -3.80 -15.44
CA VAL A 160 6.64 -2.68 -14.83
C VAL A 160 6.31 -1.36 -15.52
N LYS A 161 6.27 -1.33 -16.87
CA LYS A 161 5.87 -0.13 -17.61
C LYS A 161 4.43 0.27 -17.30
N ASP A 162 3.52 -0.70 -17.23
CA ASP A 162 2.10 -0.47 -16.94
C ASP A 162 1.89 0.22 -15.58
N VAL A 163 2.60 -0.23 -14.53
CA VAL A 163 2.45 0.35 -13.19
C VAL A 163 3.18 1.68 -13.04
N ARG A 164 4.31 1.88 -13.72
CA ARG A 164 5.00 3.17 -13.75
C ARG A 164 4.18 4.25 -14.43
N GLN A 165 3.44 3.92 -15.48
CA GLN A 165 2.50 4.85 -16.12
C GLN A 165 1.36 5.27 -15.18
N GLN A 166 1.04 4.46 -14.17
CA GLN A 166 0.09 4.79 -13.11
C GLN A 166 0.72 5.57 -11.95
N GLY A 167 1.99 5.97 -12.07
CA GLY A 167 2.72 6.77 -11.08
C GLY A 167 3.43 5.96 -10.00
N LEU A 168 3.43 4.63 -10.07
CA LEU A 168 4.17 3.81 -9.10
C LEU A 168 5.67 3.84 -9.41
N ILE A 169 6.47 4.17 -8.40
CA ILE A 169 7.93 4.11 -8.49
C ILE A 169 8.40 2.66 -8.43
N VAL A 170 9.26 2.26 -9.37
CA VAL A 170 9.83 0.90 -9.42
C VAL A 170 11.35 0.94 -9.34
N ILE A 171 11.91 0.25 -8.34
CA ILE A 171 13.35 -0.03 -8.23
C ILE A 171 13.59 -1.47 -8.66
N SER A 172 14.63 -1.68 -9.47
CA SER A 172 15.09 -3.02 -9.88
C SER A 172 16.48 -3.28 -9.34
N LEU A 173 16.75 -4.52 -8.89
CA LEU A 173 18.14 -4.94 -8.75
C LEU A 173 18.81 -5.03 -10.11
N ASN A 174 20.12 -4.81 -10.15
CA ASN A 174 20.91 -5.04 -11.34
C ASN A 174 20.94 -6.54 -11.69
N MET A 175 20.09 -6.95 -12.62
CA MET A 175 19.82 -8.34 -12.98
C MET A 175 19.77 -8.54 -14.49
N ALA A 176 19.74 -9.79 -14.96
CA ALA A 176 19.54 -10.07 -16.37
C ALA A 176 18.08 -9.81 -16.81
N GLY A 177 17.86 -9.60 -18.11
CA GLY A 177 16.54 -9.38 -18.70
C GLY A 177 16.18 -7.90 -18.84
N GLY A 178 14.93 -7.62 -19.20
CA GLY A 178 14.49 -6.27 -19.59
C GLY A 178 13.93 -5.42 -18.45
N VAL A 179 13.77 -5.97 -17.24
CA VAL A 179 13.21 -5.22 -16.10
C VAL A 179 14.09 -4.04 -15.65
N PRO A 180 15.43 -4.17 -15.55
CA PRO A 180 16.27 -3.04 -15.16
C PRO A 180 16.11 -1.82 -16.07
N ASP A 181 15.98 -2.02 -17.38
CA ASP A 181 15.80 -0.93 -18.34
C ASP A 181 14.39 -0.31 -18.29
N ALA A 182 13.42 -1.01 -17.70
CA ALA A 182 12.07 -0.52 -17.51
C ALA A 182 11.81 0.12 -16.14
N ALA A 183 12.73 -0.01 -15.18
CA ALA A 183 12.60 0.55 -13.83
C ALA A 183 12.95 2.04 -13.78
N ASP A 184 12.59 2.72 -12.69
CA ASP A 184 13.02 4.10 -12.43
C ASP A 184 14.49 4.17 -11.97
N LEU A 185 14.93 3.17 -11.22
CA LEU A 185 16.26 3.09 -10.65
C LEU A 185 16.76 1.65 -10.64
N VAL A 186 18.05 1.47 -10.95
CA VAL A 186 18.74 0.18 -10.90
C VAL A 186 19.85 0.22 -9.86
N VAL A 187 19.82 -0.73 -8.92
CA VAL A 187 20.78 -0.81 -7.81
C VAL A 187 21.38 -2.21 -7.73
N SER A 188 22.70 -2.31 -7.65
CA SER A 188 23.40 -3.59 -7.66
C SER A 188 23.41 -4.25 -6.28
N ASP A 189 23.63 -3.47 -5.21
CA ASP A 189 23.56 -3.98 -3.85
C ASP A 189 22.11 -4.06 -3.35
N PRO A 190 21.61 -5.26 -3.00
CA PRO A 190 20.23 -5.41 -2.55
C PRO A 190 19.94 -4.66 -1.24
N VAL A 191 20.89 -4.58 -0.31
CA VAL A 191 20.69 -3.85 0.95
C VAL A 191 20.54 -2.36 0.67
N GLN A 192 21.41 -1.78 -0.14
CA GLN A 192 21.31 -0.39 -0.60
C GLN A 192 19.99 -0.14 -1.35
N ALA A 193 19.52 -1.07 -2.18
CA ALA A 193 18.24 -0.93 -2.87
C ALA A 193 17.07 -0.75 -1.87
N GLY A 194 17.09 -1.51 -0.77
CA GLY A 194 16.11 -1.36 0.31
C GLY A 194 16.20 -0.02 1.04
N VAL A 195 17.41 0.45 1.33
CA VAL A 195 17.63 1.78 1.94
C VAL A 195 17.10 2.88 1.00
N MET A 196 17.49 2.85 -0.27
CA MET A 196 17.07 3.84 -1.26
C MET A 196 15.57 3.82 -1.50
N ALA A 197 14.92 2.65 -1.41
CA ALA A 197 13.47 2.53 -1.48
C ALA A 197 12.76 3.33 -0.37
N VAL A 198 13.24 3.24 0.86
CA VAL A 198 12.68 4.02 1.98
C VAL A 198 12.98 5.49 1.84
N MET A 199 14.23 5.84 1.51
CA MET A 199 14.61 7.24 1.30
C MET A 199 13.80 7.90 0.18
N ALA A 200 13.37 7.15 -0.84
CA ALA A 200 12.55 7.67 -1.94
C ALA A 200 11.11 8.01 -1.55
N VAL A 201 10.57 7.37 -0.51
CA VAL A 201 9.20 7.62 -0.04
C VAL A 201 9.16 8.48 1.22
N ALA A 202 10.28 8.65 1.90
CA ALA A 202 10.37 9.41 3.13
C ALA A 202 10.28 10.93 2.88
N ASP A 203 9.39 11.63 3.59
CA ASP A 203 9.24 13.10 3.45
C ASP A 203 10.42 13.87 4.05
N THR A 204 11.15 13.21 4.96
CA THR A 204 12.27 13.80 5.71
C THR A 204 13.62 13.59 5.02
N ALA A 205 13.67 12.77 3.96
CA ALA A 205 14.88 12.52 3.20
C ALA A 205 15.08 13.60 2.11
N GLN A 206 16.32 14.07 1.93
CA GLN A 206 16.68 14.91 0.78
C GLN A 206 16.86 14.10 -0.52
N PHE A 207 16.63 12.78 -0.46
CA PHE A 207 16.80 11.88 -1.58
C PHE A 207 15.62 12.02 -2.54
N ASP A 208 15.92 12.41 -3.77
CA ASP A 208 14.93 12.57 -4.83
C ASP A 208 15.22 11.53 -5.92
N ILE A 209 14.35 10.52 -6.01
CA ILE A 209 14.50 9.43 -6.98
C ILE A 209 14.40 9.93 -8.43
N LEU A 210 13.66 11.01 -8.69
CA LEU A 210 13.55 11.59 -10.03
C LEU A 210 14.91 12.10 -10.51
N ARG A 211 15.74 12.63 -9.59
CA ARG A 211 17.12 13.04 -9.89
C ARG A 211 18.08 11.86 -10.10
N GLN A 212 17.68 10.66 -9.67
CA GLN A 212 18.50 9.45 -9.81
C GLN A 212 18.07 8.56 -10.98
N GLN A 213 17.04 8.94 -11.74
CA GLN A 213 16.57 8.15 -12.87
C GLN A 213 17.69 7.88 -13.88
N ASN A 214 17.71 6.64 -14.41
CA ASN A 214 18.72 6.13 -15.34
C ASN A 214 20.16 6.02 -14.80
N ARG A 215 20.37 6.19 -13.48
CA ARG A 215 21.66 5.90 -12.84
C ARG A 215 21.72 4.44 -12.39
N ARG A 216 22.92 3.87 -12.42
CA ARG A 216 23.23 2.54 -11.90
C ARG A 216 24.17 2.69 -10.71
N TYR A 217 23.80 2.08 -9.59
CA TYR A 217 24.58 2.05 -8.35
C TYR A 217 25.08 0.64 -8.07
#